data_AF-A0A2D9I654-F1
#
_entry.id   AF-A0A2D9I654-F1
#
_cell.length_a   1.000
_cell.length_b   1.000
_cell.length_c   1.000
_cell.angle_alpha   90.00
_cell.angle_beta   90.00
_cell.angle_gamma   90.00
#
_symmetry.space_group_name_H-M   'P 1'
#
loop_
_entity.id
_entity.type
_entity.pdbx_description
1 polymer ?
#
loop_
_entity_poly.entity_id
_entity_poly.type
_entity_poly.pdbx_seq_one_letter_code
_entity_poly.pdbx_strand_id
1 'polypeptide(L)'
;MGYRTVAAEQRGAKTKKKLEINPLHADTVRLIYRLALEGDGTTGQMGVKNIVSYLNSRRIFNRDSGRWGIGQVHRILTRRTYMDEHEFNKRSKTKELKPKTEVVVVPVPPIIDHETFDAVQKLLKARNPKVMPARVISGPTMLTGLIHCAKCGGAMTIRTGKGGRYRYYACSMKARQGPTACEGMAVPMQKLDDLVADHLEKQLLQPERLETILTAVLDRREECSKRHREHIAELNKRATESELRLKRLYAAIEAGVVNLDDPALKNRIDGLKAIRDQARADADRAQAMLQNSGQKAVTPRMLRKFAATARERIRLEGGGYRRDHLRALAQRVEVAEGEVRIMRSKSRLL
;
A
#
# COMPACT_ATOMS: atom_id res chain seq x y z
N MET A 1 21.24 5.83 11.96
CA MET A 1 20.46 6.82 11.21
C MET A 1 19.14 7.06 11.90
N GLY A 2 18.78 8.32 12.13
CA GLY A 2 17.55 8.76 12.80
C GLY A 2 17.68 8.97 14.31
N TYR A 3 18.50 8.14 14.99
CA TYR A 3 18.65 8.18 16.45
C TYR A 3 20.11 8.39 16.87
N ARG A 4 20.30 9.08 17.99
CA ARG A 4 21.56 9.16 18.77
C ARG A 4 21.38 8.46 20.11
N THR A 5 22.47 7.94 20.65
CA THR A 5 22.45 7.22 21.92
C THR A 5 22.84 8.17 23.05
N VAL A 6 21.94 8.37 24.02
CA VAL A 6 22.17 9.21 25.20
C VAL A 6 22.23 8.34 26.46
N ALA A 7 23.05 8.73 27.43
CA ALA A 7 23.05 8.08 28.74
C ALA A 7 21.77 8.45 29.48
N ALA A 8 21.01 7.45 29.93
CA ALA A 8 19.71 7.66 30.58
C ALA A 8 19.74 7.40 32.09
N GLU A 9 20.60 6.48 32.55
CA GLU A 9 20.71 6.15 33.98
C GLU A 9 22.02 5.35 34.23
N GLN A 10 22.70 5.60 35.36
CA GLN A 10 23.75 4.71 35.86
C GLN A 10 23.14 3.73 36.87
N ARG A 11 23.19 2.43 36.60
CA ARG A 11 22.90 1.39 37.59
C ARG A 11 24.19 0.64 37.90
N GLY A 12 24.82 0.99 39.03
CA GLY A 12 26.16 0.51 39.37
C GLY A 12 27.19 0.88 38.31
N ALA A 13 28.10 -0.04 37.96
CA ALA A 13 29.16 0.18 36.97
C ALA A 13 28.69 0.22 35.49
N LYS A 14 27.38 0.05 35.20
CA LYS A 14 26.86 -0.01 33.82
C LYS A 14 25.93 1.17 33.52
N THR A 15 26.30 1.95 32.50
CA THR A 15 25.48 3.06 31.99
C THR A 15 24.39 2.52 31.04
N LYS A 16 23.11 2.68 31.42
CA LYS A 16 21.99 2.43 30.51
C LYS A 16 21.92 3.53 29.46
N LYS A 17 21.77 3.11 28.22
CA LYS A 17 21.75 3.97 27.04
C LYS A 17 20.33 3.98 26.46
N LYS A 18 19.78 5.16 26.20
CA LYS A 18 18.49 5.37 25.52
C LYS A 18 18.71 5.93 24.13
N LEU A 19 17.80 5.61 23.21
CA LEU A 19 17.79 6.19 21.87
C LEU A 19 16.93 7.46 21.88
N GLU A 20 17.53 8.56 21.44
CA GLU A 20 16.88 9.86 21.25
C GLU A 20 16.90 10.21 19.76
N ILE A 21 15.92 10.95 19.28
CA ILE A 21 15.86 11.38 17.88
C ILE A 21 17.01 12.36 17.60
N ASN A 22 17.77 12.08 16.55
CA ASN A 22 18.73 13.04 16.00
C ASN A 22 18.04 13.83 14.88
N PRO A 23 17.76 15.13 15.05
CA PRO A 23 16.96 15.91 14.10
C PRO A 23 17.54 15.89 12.68
N LEU A 24 18.87 16.05 12.52
CA LEU A 24 19.54 16.06 11.20
C LEU A 24 19.32 14.76 10.42
N HIS A 25 19.38 13.61 11.10
CA HIS A 25 19.21 12.32 10.44
C HIS A 25 17.75 11.84 10.40
N ALA A 26 16.90 12.34 11.30
CA ALA A 26 15.47 12.02 11.31
C ALA A 26 14.79 12.53 10.05
N ASP A 27 15.13 13.73 9.58
CA ASP A 27 14.58 14.27 8.35
C ASP A 27 15.00 13.48 7.11
N THR A 28 16.22 12.94 7.11
CA THR A 28 16.66 12.04 6.04
C THR A 28 15.85 10.73 6.05
N VAL A 29 15.51 10.19 7.23
CA VAL A 29 14.63 9.01 7.34
C VAL A 29 13.23 9.35 6.82
N ARG A 30 12.65 10.48 7.24
CA ARG A 30 11.34 10.95 6.73
C ARG A 30 11.35 11.13 5.22
N LEU A 31 12.42 11.70 4.66
CA LEU A 31 12.61 11.83 3.23
C LEU A 31 12.63 10.47 2.54
N ILE A 32 13.35 9.48 3.08
CA ILE A 32 13.39 8.12 2.51
C ILE A 32 11.99 7.48 2.45
N TYR A 33 11.19 7.62 3.52
CA TYR A 33 9.81 7.12 3.53
C TYR A 33 8.92 7.87 2.53
N ARG A 34 9.05 9.20 2.46
CA ARG A 34 8.33 10.03 1.48
C ARG A 34 8.67 9.64 0.04
N LEU A 35 9.96 9.47 -0.29
CA LEU A 35 10.41 9.04 -1.62
C LEU A 35 9.87 7.64 -1.98
N ALA A 36 9.71 6.75 -0.99
CA ALA A 36 9.13 5.43 -1.22
C ALA A 36 7.63 5.49 -1.56
N LEU A 37 6.86 6.37 -0.89
CA LEU A 37 5.39 6.46 -1.03
C LEU A 37 4.91 7.44 -2.11
N GLU A 38 5.62 8.54 -2.30
CA GLU A 38 5.23 9.66 -3.17
C GLU A 38 6.24 9.86 -4.30
N GLY A 39 7.52 9.58 -4.03
CA GLY A 39 8.62 9.86 -4.95
C GLY A 39 9.18 11.26 -4.83
N ASP A 40 9.92 11.68 -5.85
CA ASP A 40 10.54 13.02 -5.95
C ASP A 40 9.60 14.09 -6.55
N GLY A 41 8.31 13.76 -6.71
CA GLY A 41 7.31 14.60 -7.35
C GLY A 41 7.20 14.42 -8.87
N THR A 42 8.20 13.79 -9.52
CA THR A 42 8.23 13.58 -10.99
C THR A 42 8.10 12.12 -11.39
N THR A 43 8.77 11.21 -10.67
CA THR A 43 8.86 9.79 -11.04
C THR A 43 7.87 8.88 -10.32
N GLY A 44 7.09 9.41 -9.36
CA GLY A 44 6.17 8.64 -8.52
C GLY A 44 6.92 7.72 -7.54
N GLN A 45 6.21 6.74 -6.96
CA GLN A 45 6.74 5.83 -5.93
C GLN A 45 8.07 5.17 -6.30
N MET A 46 9.15 5.53 -5.61
CA MET A 46 10.50 5.06 -5.95
C MET A 46 10.79 3.69 -5.32
N GLY A 47 11.45 2.82 -6.08
CA GLY A 47 12.04 1.59 -5.54
C GLY A 47 13.33 1.89 -4.75
N VAL A 48 13.75 0.96 -3.88
CA VAL A 48 14.95 1.12 -3.02
C VAL A 48 16.19 1.56 -3.80
N LYS A 49 16.43 1.00 -4.99
CA LYS A 49 17.56 1.39 -5.85
C LYS A 49 17.45 2.83 -6.34
N ASN A 50 16.26 3.26 -6.75
CA ASN A 50 16.03 4.63 -7.23
C ASN A 50 16.19 5.64 -6.08
N ILE A 51 15.74 5.30 -4.87
CA ILE A 51 15.97 6.10 -3.67
C ILE A 51 17.47 6.25 -3.41
N VAL A 52 18.24 5.16 -3.49
CA VAL A 52 19.71 5.21 -3.36
C VAL A 52 20.35 6.14 -4.39
N SER A 53 19.96 6.00 -5.67
CA SER A 53 20.46 6.87 -6.74
C SER A 53 20.09 8.34 -6.51
N TYR A 54 18.87 8.62 -6.03
CA TYR A 54 18.41 9.97 -5.69
C TYR A 54 19.25 10.59 -4.57
N LEU A 55 19.45 9.86 -3.47
CA LEU A 55 20.23 10.38 -2.33
C LEU A 55 21.69 10.63 -2.72
N ASN A 56 22.30 9.70 -3.45
CA ASN A 56 23.70 9.80 -3.85
C ASN A 56 23.95 10.92 -4.88
N SER A 57 23.05 11.09 -5.86
CA SER A 57 23.17 12.16 -6.87
C SER A 57 23.05 13.56 -6.26
N ARG A 58 22.23 13.70 -5.21
CA ARG A 58 22.05 14.96 -4.46
C ARG A 58 23.05 15.16 -3.32
N ARG A 59 24.08 14.31 -3.23
CA ARG A 59 25.11 14.37 -2.17
C ARG A 59 24.52 14.34 -0.75
N ILE A 60 23.40 13.66 -0.56
CA ILE A 60 22.83 13.40 0.77
C ILE A 60 23.58 12.19 1.32
N PHE A 61 24.47 12.42 2.28
CA PHE A 61 25.31 11.36 2.83
C PHE A 61 24.63 10.60 3.98
N ASN A 62 25.14 9.39 4.25
CA ASN A 62 24.73 8.63 5.43
C ASN A 62 25.39 9.20 6.71
N ARG A 63 25.13 8.57 7.87
CA ARG A 63 25.69 9.02 9.18
C ARG A 63 27.21 9.19 9.16
N ASP A 64 27.88 8.29 8.45
CA ASP A 64 29.33 8.15 8.46
C ASP A 64 29.92 8.89 7.24
N SER A 65 29.20 9.89 6.70
CA SER A 65 29.55 10.69 5.52
C SER A 65 29.80 9.88 4.24
N GLY A 66 29.30 8.65 4.17
CA GLY A 66 29.43 7.76 3.02
C GLY A 66 28.24 7.78 2.07
N ARG A 67 28.40 7.11 0.92
CA ARG A 67 27.31 6.87 -0.05
C ARG A 67 26.29 5.88 0.52
N TRP A 68 25.05 6.00 0.06
CA TRP A 68 23.98 5.07 0.39
C TRP A 68 24.10 3.76 -0.38
N GLY A 69 23.95 2.64 0.33
CA GLY A 69 23.78 1.31 -0.25
C GLY A 69 22.34 0.83 -0.24
N ILE A 70 21.97 -0.07 -1.17
CA ILE A 70 20.63 -0.66 -1.28
C ILE A 70 20.22 -1.35 0.03
N GLY A 71 21.12 -2.12 0.64
CA GLY A 71 20.85 -2.81 1.90
C GLY A 71 20.61 -1.85 3.07
N GLN A 72 21.29 -0.70 3.09
CA GLN A 72 21.10 0.31 4.14
C GLN A 72 19.72 0.98 4.03
N VAL A 73 19.32 1.39 2.83
CA VAL A 73 18.00 2.01 2.60
C VAL A 73 16.88 0.99 2.85
N HIS A 74 17.01 -0.25 2.33
CA HIS A 74 16.05 -1.31 2.61
C HIS A 74 15.89 -1.57 4.11
N ARG A 75 16.99 -1.56 4.85
CA ARG A 75 16.99 -1.73 6.30
C ARG A 75 16.35 -0.55 7.04
N ILE A 76 16.37 0.67 6.49
CA ILE A 76 15.63 1.80 7.05
C ILE A 76 14.12 1.61 6.85
N LEU A 77 13.72 1.21 5.64
CA LEU A 77 12.31 1.00 5.28
C LEU A 77 11.69 -0.24 5.95
N THR A 78 12.46 -1.11 6.62
CA THR A 78 11.95 -2.37 7.21
C THR A 78 12.13 -2.47 8.72
N ARG A 79 12.94 -1.61 9.35
CA ARG A 79 13.14 -1.65 10.80
C ARG A 79 11.95 -0.99 11.52
N ARG A 80 11.32 -1.77 12.41
CA ARG A 80 10.23 -1.30 13.28
C ARG A 80 10.67 -0.22 14.28
N THR A 81 11.98 -0.06 14.51
CA THR A 81 12.55 0.99 15.36
C THR A 81 12.06 2.40 14.99
N TYR A 82 11.79 2.66 13.71
CA TYR A 82 11.35 3.98 13.24
C TYR A 82 9.90 4.31 13.56
N MET A 83 9.11 3.27 13.85
CA MET A 83 7.68 3.34 14.19
C MET A 83 7.46 3.48 15.70
N ASP A 84 8.37 2.93 16.53
CA ASP A 84 8.48 3.02 18.01
C ASP A 84 9.06 1.75 18.65
N GLU A 85 9.03 0.61 17.95
CA GLU A 85 9.46 -0.68 18.49
C GLU A 85 10.93 -1.02 18.19
N HIS A 86 11.82 -0.89 19.18
CA HIS A 86 13.22 -1.30 19.05
C HIS A 86 13.48 -2.70 19.58
N GLU A 87 13.84 -3.64 18.71
CA GLU A 87 14.16 -5.01 19.08
C GLU A 87 15.63 -5.17 19.51
N PHE A 88 15.86 -5.58 20.75
CA PHE A 88 17.16 -5.86 21.35
C PHE A 88 17.43 -7.37 21.46
N ASN A 89 18.70 -7.79 21.54
CA ASN A 89 19.11 -9.20 21.75
C ASN A 89 18.68 -10.20 20.63
N LYS A 90 18.62 -9.76 19.37
CA LYS A 90 18.18 -10.64 18.26
C LYS A 90 19.11 -11.81 17.89
N ARG A 91 20.38 -11.77 18.30
CA ARG A 91 21.38 -12.76 17.88
C ARG A 91 22.17 -13.30 19.06
N SER A 92 22.49 -14.59 19.00
CA SER A 92 23.42 -15.25 19.92
C SER A 92 24.86 -14.77 19.71
N LYS A 93 25.77 -15.15 20.61
CA LYS A 93 27.22 -14.94 20.43
C LYS A 93 27.75 -15.62 19.15
N THR A 94 27.11 -16.71 18.70
CA THR A 94 27.39 -17.43 17.45
C THR A 94 26.73 -16.80 16.20
N LYS A 95 26.09 -15.63 16.34
CA LYS A 95 25.39 -14.86 15.28
C LYS A 95 24.09 -15.50 14.74
N GLU A 96 23.60 -16.57 15.37
CA GLU A 96 22.32 -17.21 15.05
C GLU A 96 21.14 -16.37 15.57
N LEU A 97 19.98 -16.43 14.89
CA LEU A 97 18.79 -15.73 15.36
C LEU A 97 18.19 -16.45 16.56
N LYS A 98 17.97 -15.70 17.65
CA LYS A 98 17.25 -16.20 18.82
C LYS A 98 15.75 -16.32 18.55
N PRO A 99 15.04 -17.23 19.24
CA PRO A 99 13.59 -17.32 19.16
C PRO A 99 12.94 -15.99 19.55
N LYS A 100 11.80 -15.66 18.93
CA LYS A 100 11.12 -14.36 19.08
C LYS A 100 10.73 -14.05 20.54
N THR A 101 10.56 -15.08 21.37
CA THR A 101 10.23 -14.97 22.80
C THR A 101 11.36 -14.37 23.64
N GLU A 102 12.61 -14.45 23.18
CA GLU A 102 13.78 -13.89 23.87
C GLU A 102 14.16 -12.48 23.39
N VAL A 103 13.45 -11.96 22.39
CA VAL A 103 13.69 -10.64 21.82
C VAL A 103 12.96 -9.60 22.67
N VAL A 104 13.72 -8.72 23.31
CA VAL A 104 13.17 -7.64 24.13
C VAL A 104 12.82 -6.47 23.23
N VAL A 105 11.55 -6.06 23.22
CA VAL A 105 11.08 -4.86 22.52
C VAL A 105 11.14 -3.68 23.49
N VAL A 106 11.88 -2.64 23.11
CA VAL A 106 12.04 -1.42 23.88
C VAL A 106 11.32 -0.27 23.16
N PRO A 107 10.45 0.49 23.84
CA PRO A 107 9.80 1.65 23.24
C PRO A 107 10.81 2.77 23.00
N VAL A 108 10.79 3.34 21.80
CA VAL A 108 11.66 4.42 21.34
C VAL A 108 10.80 5.52 20.71
N PRO A 109 11.20 6.81 20.81
CA PRO A 109 10.44 7.88 20.17
C PRO A 109 10.25 7.64 18.67
N PRO A 110 9.02 7.69 18.13
CA PRO A 110 8.76 7.42 16.72
C PRO A 110 9.31 8.54 15.83
N ILE A 111 9.88 8.18 14.68
CA ILE A 111 10.24 9.14 13.61
C ILE A 111 9.14 9.18 12.54
N ILE A 112 8.46 8.05 12.35
CA ILE A 112 7.39 7.80 11.38
C ILE A 112 6.21 7.18 12.14
N ASP A 113 4.97 7.49 11.74
CA ASP A 113 3.77 6.89 12.29
C ASP A 113 3.55 5.44 11.78
N HIS A 114 2.67 4.71 12.47
CA HIS A 114 2.35 3.31 12.15
C HIS A 114 1.73 3.15 10.75
N GLU A 115 0.88 4.08 10.32
CA GLU A 115 0.20 3.99 9.03
C GLU A 115 1.18 4.12 7.85
N THR A 116 2.08 5.10 7.94
CA THR A 116 3.14 5.33 6.95
C THR A 116 4.08 4.13 6.87
N PHE A 117 4.45 3.54 8.02
CA PHE A 117 5.28 2.32 8.04
C PHE A 117 4.58 1.15 7.36
N ASP A 118 3.32 0.90 7.70
CA ASP A 118 2.53 -0.19 7.14
C ASP A 118 2.27 -0.02 5.64
N ALA A 119 2.04 1.21 5.18
CA ALA A 119 1.90 1.52 3.76
C ALA A 119 3.17 1.14 2.98
N VAL A 120 4.36 1.46 3.52
CA VAL A 120 5.65 1.06 2.94
C VAL A 120 5.83 -0.46 2.97
N GLN A 121 5.45 -1.14 4.06
CA GLN A 121 5.55 -2.61 4.12
C GLN A 121 4.67 -3.28 3.05
N LYS A 122 3.43 -2.79 2.86
CA LYS A 122 2.53 -3.28 1.82
C LYS A 122 3.14 -3.07 0.43
N LEU A 123 3.74 -1.91 0.18
CA LEU A 123 4.43 -1.59 -1.07
C LEU A 123 5.63 -2.51 -1.33
N LEU A 124 6.48 -2.75 -0.32
CA LEU A 124 7.63 -3.64 -0.43
C LEU A 124 7.21 -5.10 -0.68
N LYS A 125 6.15 -5.56 -0.01
CA LYS A 125 5.59 -6.91 -0.22
C LYS A 125 5.03 -7.07 -1.63
N ALA A 126 4.26 -6.08 -2.13
CA ALA A 126 3.71 -6.10 -3.49
C ALA A 126 4.82 -6.11 -4.56
N ARG A 127 5.95 -5.43 -4.29
CA ARG A 127 7.11 -5.36 -5.19
C ARG A 127 8.14 -6.48 -4.93
N ASN A 128 7.80 -7.51 -4.16
CA ASN A 128 8.73 -8.61 -3.90
C ASN A 128 8.99 -9.42 -5.20
N PRO A 129 10.25 -9.62 -5.63
CA PRO A 129 10.59 -10.42 -6.81
C PRO A 129 10.02 -11.84 -6.85
N LYS A 130 9.74 -12.42 -5.67
CA LYS A 130 9.10 -13.75 -5.53
C LYS A 130 7.59 -13.73 -5.81
N VAL A 131 6.95 -12.57 -5.66
CA VAL A 131 5.51 -12.36 -5.87
C VAL A 131 5.26 -11.75 -7.25
N MET A 132 6.10 -10.79 -7.65
CA MET A 132 6.05 -10.13 -8.95
C MET A 132 7.45 -10.15 -9.59
N PRO A 133 7.62 -10.63 -10.84
CA PRO A 133 8.93 -10.70 -11.47
C PRO A 133 9.63 -9.33 -11.54
N ALA A 134 10.92 -9.27 -11.20
CA ALA A 134 11.68 -8.01 -11.12
C ALA A 134 11.60 -7.12 -12.37
N ARG A 135 11.52 -7.73 -13.57
CA ARG A 135 11.38 -7.02 -14.86
C ARG A 135 10.07 -6.24 -14.98
N VAL A 136 9.03 -6.70 -14.28
CA VAL A 136 7.71 -6.07 -14.15
C VAL A 136 7.76 -4.89 -13.16
N ILE A 137 8.78 -4.80 -12.31
CA ILE A 137 8.93 -3.77 -11.27
C ILE A 137 9.93 -2.68 -11.67
N SER A 138 11.05 -3.03 -12.32
CA SER A 138 12.14 -2.09 -12.66
C SER A 138 12.33 -1.81 -14.15
N GLY A 139 11.52 -2.41 -15.02
CA GLY A 139 11.63 -2.19 -16.47
C GLY A 139 11.23 -0.77 -16.89
N PRO A 140 11.98 -0.10 -17.80
CA PRO A 140 11.77 1.29 -18.22
C PRO A 140 10.56 1.50 -19.13
N THR A 141 9.62 0.55 -19.15
CA THR A 141 8.68 0.38 -20.26
C THR A 141 7.26 0.22 -19.78
N MET A 142 6.37 0.94 -20.44
CA MET A 142 5.01 1.23 -20.01
C MET A 142 4.14 -0.03 -19.90
N LEU A 143 4.32 -0.97 -20.83
CA LEU A 143 3.40 -2.10 -20.99
C LEU A 143 3.92 -3.42 -20.41
N THR A 144 5.15 -3.45 -19.88
CA THR A 144 5.74 -4.70 -19.37
C THR A 144 4.93 -5.29 -18.21
N GLY A 145 4.50 -6.54 -18.40
CA GLY A 145 3.65 -7.29 -17.47
C GLY A 145 2.14 -7.13 -17.70
N LEU A 146 1.71 -6.33 -18.67
CA LEU A 146 0.30 -6.15 -19.05
C LEU A 146 0.01 -6.69 -20.47
N ILE A 147 1.02 -6.70 -21.34
CA ILE A 147 0.90 -7.15 -22.72
C ILE A 147 0.92 -8.67 -22.87
N HIS A 148 -0.05 -9.16 -23.63
CA HIS A 148 -0.22 -10.57 -23.95
C HIS A 148 -0.44 -10.73 -25.45
N CYS A 149 0.05 -11.84 -25.99
CA CYS A 149 -0.18 -12.20 -27.38
C CYS A 149 -1.61 -12.74 -27.51
N ALA A 150 -2.44 -12.17 -28.38
CA ALA A 150 -3.81 -12.65 -28.59
C ALA A 150 -3.84 -14.09 -29.16
N LYS A 151 -2.83 -14.50 -29.94
CA LYS A 151 -2.77 -15.83 -30.55
C LYS A 151 -2.59 -16.96 -29.52
N CYS A 152 -1.67 -16.81 -28.57
CA CYS A 152 -1.36 -17.88 -27.60
C CYS A 152 -1.65 -17.53 -26.13
N GLY A 153 -2.19 -16.34 -25.85
CA GLY A 153 -2.43 -15.81 -24.50
C GLY A 153 -1.16 -15.54 -23.67
N GLY A 154 0.02 -15.90 -24.18
CA GLY A 154 1.29 -15.77 -23.48
C GLY A 154 1.75 -14.32 -23.33
N ALA A 155 2.48 -14.02 -22.26
CA ALA A 155 3.03 -12.69 -22.03
C ALA A 155 3.96 -12.25 -23.16
N MET A 156 3.95 -10.97 -23.51
CA MET A 156 4.92 -10.38 -24.42
C MET A 156 6.06 -9.72 -23.63
N THR A 157 7.28 -9.84 -24.15
CA THR A 157 8.50 -9.34 -23.51
C THR A 157 9.29 -8.46 -24.45
N ILE A 158 10.01 -7.49 -23.91
CA ILE A 158 10.89 -6.64 -24.72
C ILE A 158 12.09 -7.43 -25.19
N ARG A 159 12.38 -7.26 -26.47
CA ARG A 159 13.59 -7.71 -27.11
C ARG A 159 14.22 -6.53 -27.85
N THR A 160 15.52 -6.59 -28.01
CA THR A 160 16.32 -5.56 -28.67
C THR A 160 16.89 -6.09 -29.98
N GLY A 161 17.03 -5.21 -30.97
CA GLY A 161 17.67 -5.50 -32.25
C GLY A 161 18.75 -4.46 -32.55
N LYS A 162 19.75 -4.85 -33.36
CA LYS A 162 20.89 -4.00 -33.77
C LYS A 162 21.51 -3.23 -32.60
N GLY A 163 22.05 -3.96 -31.62
CA GLY A 163 22.77 -3.38 -30.47
C GLY A 163 21.92 -2.57 -29.49
N GLY A 164 20.58 -2.70 -29.54
CA GLY A 164 19.69 -1.92 -28.66
C GLY A 164 19.03 -0.71 -29.33
N ARG A 165 19.37 -0.41 -30.59
CA ARG A 165 18.77 0.67 -31.38
C ARG A 165 17.27 0.46 -31.60
N TYR A 166 16.84 -0.78 -31.79
CA TYR A 166 15.43 -1.12 -31.95
C TYR A 166 14.92 -1.90 -30.74
N ARG A 167 13.75 -1.50 -30.24
CA ARG A 167 13.04 -2.19 -29.16
C ARG A 167 11.67 -2.62 -29.65
N TYR A 168 11.33 -3.88 -29.43
CA TYR A 168 10.06 -4.44 -29.83
C TYR A 168 9.51 -5.35 -28.73
N TYR A 169 8.19 -5.36 -28.59
CA TYR A 169 7.49 -6.33 -27.76
C TYR A 169 7.30 -7.60 -28.58
N ALA A 170 7.81 -8.73 -28.11
CA ALA A 170 7.72 -10.02 -28.77
C ALA A 170 7.05 -11.07 -27.88
N CYS A 171 6.27 -11.97 -28.48
CA CYS A 171 5.67 -13.11 -27.79
C CYS A 171 6.74 -13.95 -27.07
N SER A 172 6.60 -14.12 -25.75
CA SER A 172 7.59 -14.85 -24.95
C SER A 172 7.56 -16.36 -25.20
N MET A 173 6.41 -16.92 -25.61
CA MET A 173 6.26 -18.35 -25.93
C MET A 173 7.04 -18.71 -27.18
N LYS A 174 6.83 -18.00 -28.30
CA LYS A 174 7.66 -18.16 -29.50
C LYS A 174 9.16 -17.99 -29.19
N ALA A 175 9.50 -16.98 -28.41
CA ALA A 175 10.88 -16.67 -28.10
C ALA A 175 11.58 -17.68 -27.17
N ARG A 176 10.85 -18.58 -26.52
CA ARG A 176 11.41 -19.61 -25.62
C ARG A 176 11.28 -21.02 -26.18
N GLN A 177 10.17 -21.32 -26.84
CA GLN A 177 9.79 -22.67 -27.28
C GLN A 177 9.73 -22.79 -28.81
N GLY A 178 9.98 -21.70 -29.55
CA GLY A 178 9.99 -21.70 -31.00
C GLY A 178 8.61 -21.54 -31.65
N PRO A 179 8.54 -21.58 -32.98
CA PRO A 179 7.30 -21.36 -33.75
C PRO A 179 6.24 -22.45 -33.52
N THR A 180 6.65 -23.65 -33.06
CA THR A 180 5.76 -24.75 -32.69
C THR A 180 4.84 -24.40 -31.53
N ALA A 181 5.27 -23.54 -30.61
CA ALA A 181 4.45 -23.09 -29.49
C ALA A 181 3.55 -21.89 -29.84
N CYS A 182 4.00 -21.04 -30.76
CA CYS A 182 3.24 -19.89 -31.24
C CYS A 182 3.94 -19.30 -32.48
N GLU A 183 3.18 -19.00 -33.53
CA GLU A 183 3.67 -18.21 -34.67
C GLU A 183 4.25 -16.87 -34.25
N GLY A 184 3.76 -16.33 -33.12
CA GLY A 184 4.30 -15.25 -32.30
C GLY A 184 4.42 -13.90 -32.99
N MET A 185 3.91 -12.88 -32.33
CA MET A 185 3.94 -11.51 -32.84
C MET A 185 5.07 -10.67 -32.27
N ALA A 186 5.50 -9.70 -33.06
CA ALA A 186 6.46 -8.67 -32.68
C ALA A 186 5.96 -7.29 -33.11
N VAL A 187 5.93 -6.32 -32.19
CA VAL A 187 5.48 -4.96 -32.46
C VAL A 187 6.51 -3.95 -31.97
N PRO A 188 6.86 -2.91 -32.74
CA PRO A 188 7.73 -1.83 -32.27
C PRO A 188 7.21 -1.21 -30.97
N MET A 189 8.12 -1.05 -30.00
CA MET A 189 7.76 -0.61 -28.65
C MET A 189 7.08 0.77 -28.67
N GLN A 190 7.67 1.75 -29.35
CA GLN A 190 7.14 3.12 -29.42
C GLN A 190 5.72 3.14 -30.00
N LYS A 191 5.51 2.48 -31.14
CA LYS A 191 4.20 2.43 -31.80
C LYS A 191 3.10 1.86 -30.89
N LEU A 192 3.41 0.81 -30.12
CA LEU A 192 2.43 0.23 -29.20
C LEU A 192 2.23 1.10 -27.95
N ASP A 193 3.30 1.64 -27.36
CA ASP A 193 3.24 2.51 -26.20
C ASP A 193 2.41 3.78 -26.53
N ASP A 194 2.65 4.41 -27.69
CA ASP A 194 1.94 5.62 -28.13
C ASP A 194 0.46 5.33 -28.42
N LEU A 195 0.15 4.22 -29.11
CA LEU A 195 -1.23 3.81 -29.38
C LEU A 195 -2.03 3.62 -28.08
N VAL A 196 -1.43 2.94 -27.10
CA VAL A 196 -2.09 2.73 -25.80
C VAL A 196 -2.19 4.05 -25.03
N ALA A 197 -1.15 4.89 -25.03
CA ALA A 197 -1.16 6.20 -24.40
C ALA A 197 -2.28 7.10 -24.97
N ASP A 198 -2.37 7.21 -26.29
CA ASP A 198 -3.39 8.01 -26.99
C ASP A 198 -4.80 7.49 -26.71
N HIS A 199 -4.99 6.17 -26.69
CA HIS A 199 -6.29 5.59 -26.35
C HIS A 199 -6.70 5.93 -24.91
N LEU A 200 -5.77 5.84 -23.95
CA LEU A 200 -6.04 6.20 -22.56
C LEU A 200 -6.32 7.70 -22.41
N GLU A 201 -5.58 8.55 -23.11
CA GLU A 201 -5.81 10.00 -23.10
C GLU A 201 -7.21 10.35 -23.61
N LYS A 202 -7.60 9.80 -24.77
CA LYS A 202 -8.90 10.06 -25.41
C LYS A 202 -10.08 9.45 -24.64
N GLN A 203 -9.90 8.31 -23.98
CA GLN A 203 -11.00 7.59 -23.35
C GLN A 203 -11.13 7.87 -21.85
N LEU A 204 -10.04 8.15 -21.13
CA LEU A 204 -10.06 8.25 -19.67
C LEU A 204 -9.72 9.64 -19.16
N LEU A 205 -8.91 10.41 -19.88
CA LEU A 205 -8.46 11.72 -19.41
C LEU A 205 -9.30 12.88 -19.94
N GLN A 206 -10.43 12.61 -20.59
CA GLN A 206 -11.39 13.65 -20.96
C GLN A 206 -12.10 14.19 -19.71
N PRO A 207 -12.10 15.52 -19.48
CA PRO A 207 -12.63 16.11 -18.26
C PRO A 207 -14.06 15.67 -17.94
N GLU A 208 -14.91 15.60 -18.96
CA GLU A 208 -16.34 15.30 -18.85
C GLU A 208 -16.55 13.85 -18.38
N ARG A 209 -15.72 12.93 -18.87
CA ARG A 209 -15.76 11.52 -18.45
C ARG A 209 -15.15 11.32 -17.07
N LEU A 210 -14.10 12.06 -16.72
CA LEU A 210 -13.51 12.04 -15.37
C LEU A 210 -14.51 12.52 -14.33
N GLU A 211 -15.25 13.58 -14.63
CA GLU A 211 -16.34 14.07 -13.79
C GLU A 211 -17.41 12.98 -13.63
N THR A 212 -17.88 12.37 -14.72
CA THR A 212 -18.88 11.29 -14.67
C THR A 212 -18.43 10.08 -13.83
N ILE A 213 -17.21 9.58 -14.06
CA ILE A 213 -16.66 8.44 -13.32
C ILE A 213 -16.48 8.80 -11.84
N LEU A 214 -16.02 10.00 -11.54
CA LEU A 214 -15.83 10.43 -10.17
C LEU A 214 -17.16 10.58 -9.44
N THR A 215 -18.18 11.20 -10.06
CA THR A 215 -19.52 11.30 -9.49
C THR A 215 -20.05 9.91 -9.14
N ALA A 216 -19.97 8.95 -10.07
CA ALA A 216 -20.38 7.57 -9.79
C ALA A 216 -19.60 6.91 -8.63
N VAL A 217 -18.30 7.20 -8.49
CA VAL A 217 -17.48 6.70 -7.37
C VAL A 217 -17.83 7.40 -6.06
N LEU A 218 -18.10 8.70 -6.08
CA LEU A 218 -18.50 9.49 -4.91
C LEU A 218 -19.89 9.07 -4.43
N ASP A 219 -20.86 8.97 -5.33
CA ASP A 219 -22.22 8.52 -5.04
C ASP A 219 -22.22 7.13 -4.40
N ARG A 220 -21.45 6.19 -4.98
CA ARG A 220 -21.34 4.84 -4.43
C ARG A 220 -20.63 4.81 -3.08
N ARG A 221 -19.64 5.67 -2.86
CA ARG A 221 -18.98 5.82 -1.55
C ARG A 221 -19.92 6.42 -0.53
N GLU A 222 -20.74 7.38 -0.91
CA GLU A 222 -21.74 7.98 -0.05
C GLU A 222 -22.81 6.96 0.32
N GLU A 223 -23.29 6.18 -0.63
CA GLU A 223 -24.23 5.09 -0.40
C GLU A 223 -23.64 4.02 0.53
N CYS A 224 -22.38 3.64 0.29
CA CYS A 224 -21.65 2.73 1.17
C CYS A 224 -21.50 3.31 2.59
N SER A 225 -21.13 4.60 2.71
CA SER A 225 -21.02 5.30 3.99
C SER A 225 -22.36 5.34 4.72
N LYS A 226 -23.45 5.57 4.00
CA LYS A 226 -24.82 5.55 4.54
C LYS A 226 -25.17 4.18 5.09
N ARG A 227 -24.96 3.10 4.32
CA ARG A 227 -25.19 1.71 4.78
C ARG A 227 -24.35 1.37 6.02
N HIS A 228 -23.10 1.82 6.08
CA HIS A 228 -22.24 1.62 7.25
C HIS A 228 -22.77 2.39 8.48
N ARG A 229 -23.23 3.64 8.31
CA ARG A 229 -23.84 4.42 9.40
C ARG A 229 -25.13 3.78 9.90
N GLU A 230 -25.98 3.28 9.00
CA GLU A 230 -27.20 2.55 9.35
C GLU A 230 -26.87 1.28 10.14
N HIS A 231 -25.86 0.52 9.71
CA HIS A 231 -25.40 -0.68 10.44
C HIS A 231 -24.86 -0.36 11.84
N ILE A 232 -24.06 0.71 11.98
CA ILE A 232 -23.58 1.18 13.28
C ILE A 232 -24.75 1.58 14.18
N ALA A 233 -25.75 2.28 13.64
CA ALA A 233 -26.95 2.67 14.39
C ALA A 233 -27.72 1.45 14.90
N GLU A 234 -27.87 0.40 14.08
CA GLU A 234 -28.54 -0.85 14.47
C GLU A 234 -27.76 -1.60 15.57
N LEU A 235 -26.43 -1.70 15.45
CA LEU A 235 -25.59 -2.31 16.49
C LEU A 235 -25.68 -1.56 17.82
N ASN A 236 -25.65 -0.22 17.79
CA ASN A 236 -25.83 0.61 18.97
C ASN A 236 -27.22 0.42 19.58
N LYS A 237 -28.27 0.38 18.76
CA LYS A 237 -29.63 0.09 19.22
C LYS A 237 -29.70 -1.25 19.96
N ARG A 238 -29.16 -2.32 19.37
CA ARG A 238 -29.09 -3.64 20.01
C ARG A 238 -28.34 -3.62 21.34
N ALA A 239 -27.23 -2.89 21.43
CA ALA A 239 -26.49 -2.72 22.69
C ALA A 239 -27.34 -2.00 23.75
N THR A 240 -28.01 -0.91 23.39
CA THR A 240 -28.89 -0.16 24.31
C THR A 240 -30.09 -0.97 24.79
N GLU A 241 -30.71 -1.78 23.92
CA GLU A 241 -31.82 -2.66 24.30
C GLU A 241 -31.38 -3.75 25.29
N SER A 242 -30.22 -4.38 25.06
CA SER A 242 -29.64 -5.35 25.99
C SER A 242 -29.28 -4.72 27.33
N GLU A 243 -28.76 -3.48 27.32
CA GLU A 243 -28.46 -2.74 28.54
C GLU A 243 -29.72 -2.35 29.32
N LEU A 244 -30.80 -1.97 28.63
CA LEU A 244 -32.10 -1.71 29.27
C LEU A 244 -32.68 -2.97 29.92
N ARG A 245 -32.57 -4.13 29.25
CA ARG A 245 -32.99 -5.43 29.81
C ARG A 245 -32.18 -5.81 31.04
N LEU A 246 -30.86 -5.57 31.03
CA LEU A 246 -30.00 -5.77 32.20
C LEU A 246 -30.41 -4.86 33.37
N LYS A 247 -30.66 -3.57 33.11
CA LYS A 247 -31.13 -2.63 34.14
C LYS A 247 -32.44 -3.07 34.79
N ARG A 248 -33.39 -3.56 33.99
CA ARG A 248 -34.67 -4.11 34.51
C ARG A 248 -34.45 -5.35 35.38
N LEU A 249 -33.54 -6.24 35.00
CA LEU A 249 -33.18 -7.40 35.82
C LEU A 249 -32.53 -6.98 37.14
N TYR A 250 -31.63 -6.00 37.12
CA TYR A 250 -31.02 -5.48 38.35
C TYR A 250 -32.05 -4.85 39.28
N ALA A 251 -32.99 -4.05 38.76
CA ALA A 251 -34.07 -3.49 39.55
C ALA A 251 -34.98 -4.57 40.17
N ALA A 252 -35.26 -5.67 39.45
CA ALA A 252 -36.05 -6.79 39.96
C ALA A 252 -35.32 -7.56 41.08
N ILE A 253 -33.99 -7.65 41.00
CA ILE A 253 -33.15 -8.23 42.06
C ILE A 253 -33.16 -7.32 43.30
N GLU A 254 -33.00 -6.01 43.12
CA GLU A 254 -33.04 -5.02 44.21
C GLU A 254 -34.40 -5.00 44.93
N ALA A 255 -35.49 -5.22 44.20
CA ALA A 255 -36.84 -5.32 44.74
C ALA A 255 -37.13 -6.67 45.44
N GLY A 256 -36.19 -7.61 45.47
CA GLY A 256 -36.35 -8.92 46.12
C GLY A 256 -37.32 -9.86 45.42
N VAL A 257 -37.70 -9.58 44.17
CA VAL A 257 -38.69 -10.36 43.39
C VAL A 257 -38.07 -11.62 42.80
N VAL A 258 -36.74 -11.71 42.76
CA VAL A 258 -36.00 -12.78 42.07
C VAL A 258 -35.02 -13.45 43.03
N ASN A 259 -34.98 -14.78 43.02
CA ASN A 259 -34.02 -15.56 43.81
C ASN A 259 -32.61 -15.49 43.18
N LEU A 260 -31.63 -15.04 43.96
CA LEU A 260 -30.23 -14.86 43.53
C LEU A 260 -29.54 -16.18 43.18
N ASP A 261 -30.02 -17.30 43.74
CA ASP A 261 -29.42 -18.63 43.54
C ASP A 261 -29.98 -19.36 42.30
N ASP A 262 -30.87 -18.74 41.51
CA ASP A 262 -31.40 -19.34 40.29
C ASP A 262 -30.32 -19.41 39.17
N PRO A 263 -29.88 -20.61 38.75
CA PRO A 263 -28.93 -20.77 37.66
C PRO A 263 -29.43 -20.18 36.33
N ALA A 264 -30.75 -20.14 36.11
CA ALA A 264 -31.36 -19.57 34.91
C ALA A 264 -31.18 -18.04 34.85
N LEU A 265 -31.25 -17.36 36.00
CA LEU A 265 -31.00 -15.91 36.11
C LEU A 265 -29.56 -15.57 35.75
N LYS A 266 -28.60 -16.33 36.31
CA LYS A 266 -27.17 -16.15 36.01
C LYS A 266 -26.88 -16.30 34.52
N ASN A 267 -27.38 -17.39 33.91
CA ASN A 267 -27.24 -17.62 32.47
C ASN A 267 -27.87 -16.50 31.63
N ARG A 268 -29.00 -15.94 32.07
CA ARG A 268 -29.68 -14.84 31.37
C ARG A 268 -28.88 -13.53 31.43
N ILE A 269 -28.32 -13.20 32.60
CA ILE A 269 -27.47 -12.02 32.78
C ILE A 269 -26.20 -12.13 31.94
N ASP A 270 -25.54 -13.29 31.99
CA ASP A 270 -24.30 -13.53 31.23
C ASP A 270 -24.56 -13.47 29.71
N GLY A 271 -25.67 -14.04 29.24
CA GLY A 271 -26.09 -13.94 27.84
C GLY A 271 -26.38 -12.50 27.40
N LEU A 272 -27.07 -11.70 28.22
CA LEU A 272 -27.36 -10.30 27.90
C LEU A 272 -26.09 -9.42 27.93
N LYS A 273 -25.17 -9.67 28.87
CA LYS A 273 -23.85 -9.01 28.91
C LYS A 273 -23.04 -9.34 27.66
N ALA A 274 -22.97 -10.62 27.28
CA ALA A 274 -22.27 -11.04 26.08
C ALA A 274 -22.83 -10.38 24.81
N ILE A 275 -24.16 -10.30 24.66
CA ILE A 275 -24.79 -9.63 23.52
C ILE A 275 -24.46 -8.13 23.50
N ARG A 276 -24.55 -7.45 24.64
CA ARG A 276 -24.22 -6.01 24.76
C ARG A 276 -22.76 -5.75 24.39
N ASP A 277 -21.84 -6.51 25.00
CA ASP A 277 -20.40 -6.31 24.84
C ASP A 277 -19.95 -6.61 23.41
N GLN A 278 -20.51 -7.65 22.81
CA GLN A 278 -20.28 -7.97 21.40
C GLN A 278 -20.81 -6.87 20.47
N ALA A 279 -22.06 -6.43 20.65
CA ALA A 279 -22.66 -5.39 19.81
C ALA A 279 -21.90 -4.06 19.91
N ARG A 280 -21.41 -3.71 21.10
CA ARG A 280 -20.61 -2.50 21.32
C ARG A 280 -19.23 -2.60 20.66
N ALA A 281 -18.54 -3.73 20.82
CA ALA A 281 -17.27 -3.99 20.16
C ALA A 281 -17.40 -3.98 18.62
N ASP A 282 -18.50 -4.51 18.08
CA ASP A 282 -18.80 -4.48 16.65
C ASP A 282 -19.05 -3.05 16.15
N ALA A 283 -19.82 -2.25 16.91
CA ALA A 283 -20.07 -0.85 16.59
C ALA A 283 -18.78 -0.02 16.59
N ASP A 284 -17.94 -0.18 17.63
CA ASP A 284 -16.67 0.52 17.75
C ASP A 284 -15.71 0.16 16.60
N ARG A 285 -15.64 -1.12 16.23
CA ARG A 285 -14.86 -1.57 15.05
C ARG A 285 -15.36 -0.94 13.76
N ALA A 286 -16.68 -0.96 13.53
CA ALA A 286 -17.27 -0.38 12.33
C ALA A 286 -17.09 1.14 12.26
N GLN A 287 -17.15 1.83 13.40
CA GLN A 287 -16.95 3.26 13.50
C GLN A 287 -15.49 3.67 13.24
N ALA A 288 -14.53 2.90 13.75
CA ALA A 288 -13.10 3.10 13.46
C ALA A 288 -12.79 2.94 11.95
N MET A 289 -13.43 1.99 11.27
CA MET A 289 -13.29 1.83 9.81
C MET A 289 -13.84 3.04 9.02
N LEU A 290 -14.94 3.64 9.51
CA LEU A 290 -15.55 4.82 8.89
C LEU A 290 -14.66 6.06 9.06
N GLN A 291 -14.10 6.29 10.25
CA GLN A 291 -13.26 7.45 10.54
C GLN A 291 -11.92 7.44 9.77
N ASN A 292 -11.32 6.26 9.59
CA ASN A 292 -10.09 6.11 8.82
C ASN A 292 -10.29 6.31 7.30
N SER A 293 -11.54 6.31 6.83
CA SER A 293 -11.88 6.60 5.43
C SER A 293 -12.02 8.11 5.22
N GLY A 294 -10.92 8.85 5.40
CA GLY A 294 -10.87 10.31 5.31
C GLY A 294 -11.53 10.85 4.03
N GLN A 295 -12.63 11.57 4.20
CA GLN A 295 -13.37 12.23 3.11
C GLN A 295 -12.63 13.51 2.69
N LYS A 296 -11.69 13.40 1.74
CA LYS A 296 -11.22 14.59 1.02
C LYS A 296 -12.22 14.92 -0.07
N ALA A 297 -12.90 16.06 0.06
CA ALA A 297 -13.78 16.59 -0.98
C ALA A 297 -12.95 16.84 -2.25
N VAL A 298 -13.25 16.09 -3.32
CA VAL A 298 -12.59 16.24 -4.61
C VAL A 298 -13.32 17.33 -5.38
N THR A 299 -12.66 18.45 -5.65
CA THR A 299 -13.26 19.57 -6.40
C THR A 299 -13.03 19.42 -7.91
N PRO A 300 -13.95 19.89 -8.78
CA PRO A 300 -13.75 19.87 -10.25
C PRO A 300 -12.42 20.49 -10.70
N ARG A 301 -11.96 21.54 -10.00
CA ARG A 301 -10.65 22.16 -10.25
C ARG A 301 -9.48 21.21 -9.99
N MET A 302 -9.57 20.37 -8.95
CA MET A 302 -8.58 19.33 -8.67
C MET A 302 -8.61 18.24 -9.74
N LEU A 303 -9.78 17.84 -10.26
CA LEU A 303 -9.86 16.89 -11.38
C LEU A 303 -9.20 17.44 -12.64
N ARG A 304 -9.52 18.68 -13.04
CA ARG A 304 -8.93 19.27 -14.25
C ARG A 304 -7.41 19.36 -14.14
N LYS A 305 -6.91 19.78 -12.98
CA LYS A 305 -5.47 19.80 -12.70
C LYS A 305 -4.88 18.39 -12.74
N PHE A 306 -5.53 17.40 -12.14
CA PHE A 306 -5.12 16.00 -12.18
C PHE A 306 -5.09 15.46 -13.62
N ALA A 307 -6.13 15.71 -14.42
CA ALA A 307 -6.22 15.27 -15.81
C ALA A 307 -5.10 15.89 -16.66
N ALA A 308 -4.87 17.21 -16.53
CA ALA A 308 -3.78 17.89 -17.22
C ALA A 308 -2.41 17.34 -16.84
N THR A 309 -2.15 17.19 -15.54
CA THR A 309 -0.90 16.60 -15.04
C THR A 309 -0.75 15.13 -15.46
N ALA A 310 -1.82 14.36 -15.50
CA ALA A 310 -1.79 12.97 -15.96
C ALA A 310 -1.47 12.87 -17.46
N ARG A 311 -2.05 13.74 -18.31
CA ARG A 311 -1.76 13.78 -19.75
C ARG A 311 -0.29 14.09 -20.03
N GLU A 312 0.22 15.14 -19.39
CA GLU A 312 1.62 15.54 -19.53
C GLU A 312 2.56 14.42 -19.06
N ARG A 313 2.26 13.80 -17.91
CA ARG A 313 3.11 12.75 -17.34
C ARG A 313 3.01 11.40 -18.05
N ILE A 314 1.88 11.08 -18.69
CA ILE A 314 1.75 9.92 -19.59
C ILE A 314 2.68 10.06 -20.81
N ARG A 315 3.16 11.27 -21.13
CA ARG A 315 4.08 11.56 -22.23
C ARG A 315 5.52 11.84 -21.78
N LEU A 316 5.87 11.68 -20.50
CA LEU A 316 7.26 11.85 -20.02
C LEU A 316 8.18 10.67 -20.38
N GLU A 317 9.33 10.94 -20.99
CA GLU A 317 10.37 9.93 -21.23
C GLU A 317 10.96 9.47 -19.88
N GLY A 318 10.91 8.16 -19.60
CA GLY A 318 11.40 7.58 -18.32
C GLY A 318 10.46 6.57 -17.66
N GLY A 319 9.20 6.47 -18.12
CA GLY A 319 8.33 5.28 -17.95
C GLY A 319 7.79 4.95 -16.55
N GLY A 320 8.38 5.49 -15.47
CA GLY A 320 7.99 5.17 -14.09
C GLY A 320 6.54 5.55 -13.77
N TYR A 321 6.19 6.83 -13.97
CA TYR A 321 4.85 7.35 -13.66
C TYR A 321 3.76 6.88 -14.65
N ARG A 322 4.13 6.67 -15.93
CA ARG A 322 3.22 6.16 -16.97
C ARG A 322 2.65 4.78 -16.62
N ARG A 323 3.50 3.89 -16.07
CA ARG A 323 3.15 2.50 -15.82
C ARG A 323 2.16 2.32 -14.67
N ASP A 324 2.33 3.07 -13.58
CA ASP A 324 1.50 2.88 -12.38
C ASP A 324 0.04 3.33 -12.64
N HIS A 325 -0.16 4.40 -13.40
CA HIS A 325 -1.48 4.81 -13.88
C HIS A 325 -2.08 3.77 -14.82
N LEU A 326 -1.26 3.25 -15.75
CA LEU A 326 -1.73 2.25 -16.69
C LEU A 326 -2.14 0.94 -16.01
N ARG A 327 -1.45 0.53 -14.94
CA ARG A 327 -1.85 -0.62 -14.12
C ARG A 327 -3.10 -0.39 -13.29
N ALA A 328 -3.36 0.85 -12.90
CA ALA A 328 -4.61 1.19 -12.23
C ALA A 328 -5.80 1.10 -13.21
N LEU A 329 -5.58 1.43 -14.49
CA LEU A 329 -6.64 1.62 -15.48
C LEU A 329 -6.83 0.42 -16.45
N ALA A 330 -5.77 -0.32 -16.75
CA ALA A 330 -5.76 -1.46 -17.65
C ALA A 330 -5.11 -2.66 -16.98
N GLN A 331 -5.80 -3.80 -17.01
CA GLN A 331 -5.27 -5.05 -16.46
C GLN A 331 -4.55 -5.89 -17.50
N ARG A 332 -5.00 -5.83 -18.75
CA ARG A 332 -4.45 -6.66 -19.82
C ARG A 332 -4.59 -5.96 -21.16
N VAL A 333 -3.51 -5.97 -21.93
CA VAL A 333 -3.47 -5.47 -23.30
C VAL A 333 -3.15 -6.66 -24.20
N GLU A 334 -4.09 -7.02 -25.06
CA GLU A 334 -3.89 -8.09 -26.03
C GLU A 334 -3.54 -7.48 -27.38
N VAL A 335 -2.45 -7.97 -27.94
CA VAL A 335 -2.00 -7.58 -29.27
C VAL A 335 -2.43 -8.70 -30.22
N ALA A 336 -3.23 -8.35 -31.22
CA ALA A 336 -3.60 -9.20 -32.35
C ALA A 336 -3.09 -8.56 -33.66
N GLU A 337 -3.25 -9.26 -34.77
CA GLU A 337 -2.79 -8.78 -36.07
C GLU A 337 -3.69 -7.61 -36.52
N GLY A 338 -3.12 -6.42 -36.65
CA GLY A 338 -3.86 -5.20 -37.03
C GLY A 338 -4.71 -4.56 -35.92
N GLU A 339 -4.87 -5.19 -34.75
CA GLU A 339 -5.69 -4.67 -33.66
C GLU A 339 -5.03 -4.80 -32.27
N VAL A 340 -5.40 -3.90 -31.37
CA VAL A 340 -4.98 -3.93 -29.96
C VAL A 340 -6.22 -3.83 -29.08
N ARG A 341 -6.43 -4.82 -28.22
CA ARG A 341 -7.57 -4.89 -27.30
C ARG A 341 -7.12 -4.57 -25.88
N ILE A 342 -7.67 -3.50 -25.30
CA ILE A 342 -7.36 -3.09 -23.92
C ILE A 342 -8.49 -3.57 -23.01
N MET A 343 -8.22 -4.59 -22.21
CA MET A 343 -9.17 -5.12 -21.24
C MET A 343 -9.06 -4.40 -19.90
N ARG A 344 -10.19 -3.84 -19.45
CA ARG A 344 -10.35 -3.25 -18.12
C ARG A 344 -10.93 -4.29 -17.19
N SER A 345 -10.49 -4.26 -15.94
CA SER A 345 -11.20 -4.98 -14.89
C SER A 345 -12.44 -4.19 -14.53
N LYS A 346 -13.60 -4.86 -14.60
CA LYS A 346 -14.81 -4.41 -13.93
C LYS A 346 -14.63 -4.34 -12.40
N SER A 347 -13.52 -4.85 -11.85
CA SER A 347 -13.33 -5.21 -10.43
C SER A 347 -12.40 -4.31 -9.60
N ARG A 348 -11.77 -3.27 -10.15
CA ARG A 348 -10.91 -2.33 -9.39
C ARG A 348 -11.43 -0.89 -9.31
N LEU A 349 -12.68 -0.70 -9.73
CA LEU A 349 -13.53 0.43 -9.34
C LEU A 349 -14.71 -0.05 -8.45
N LEU A 350 -14.64 -1.29 -7.95
CA LEU A 350 -15.63 -1.88 -7.04
C LEU A 350 -15.20 -1.70 -5.59
#